data_AF-G2P4T8-F1
#
_entry.id   AF-G2P4T8-F1
#
_cell.length_a   1.000
_cell.length_b   1.000
_cell.length_c   1.000
_cell.angle_alpha   90.00
_cell.angle_beta   90.00
_cell.angle_gamma   90.00
#
_symmetry.space_group_name_H-M   'P 1'
#
loop_
_entity.id
_entity.type
_entity.pdbx_description
1 polymer ?
#
loop_
_entity_poly.entity_id
_entity_poly.type
_entity_poly.pdbx_seq_one_letter_code
_entity_poly.pdbx_strand_id
1 'polypeptide(L)'
;MTDPAVSVVGPGDGETIVLGTTRLRILEDGGNTGHRLGIAESVLAPHTPGPPQHRHAEHDEGFYVISGTVRFTVGEQDYDAAAGTLVMVPPGAPHTFANMTDQPAVMLSTFTPDLYVRYFRDLRDMIAGGQALTPQANIQVMRRYATEPATDFDQKTESAS
;
A
#
# COMPACT_ATOMS: atom_id res chain seq x y z
N MET A 1 12.09 28.67 -17.98
CA MET A 1 12.22 27.38 -17.28
C MET A 1 12.09 27.71 -15.81
N THR A 2 11.09 27.17 -15.13
CA THR A 2 10.99 27.26 -13.67
C THR A 2 12.12 26.41 -13.08
N ASP A 3 12.85 26.95 -12.11
CA ASP A 3 13.83 26.16 -11.37
C ASP A 3 13.13 24.92 -10.77
N PRO A 4 13.81 23.76 -10.73
CA PRO A 4 13.24 22.58 -10.09
C PRO A 4 12.96 22.91 -8.62
N ALA A 5 11.70 22.89 -8.24
CA ALA A 5 11.28 23.15 -6.87
C ALA A 5 11.59 21.91 -6.01
N VAL A 6 12.34 22.11 -4.93
CA VAL A 6 12.54 21.06 -3.92
C VAL A 6 11.27 20.93 -3.10
N SER A 7 10.73 19.71 -3.02
CA SER A 7 9.64 19.38 -2.10
C SER A 7 10.21 19.01 -0.73
N VAL A 8 9.65 19.60 0.33
CA VAL A 8 9.99 19.31 1.73
C VAL A 8 8.68 19.06 2.47
N VAL A 9 8.50 17.87 3.03
CA VAL A 9 7.30 17.48 3.78
C VAL A 9 7.69 17.22 5.23
N GLY A 10 7.23 18.09 6.13
CA GLY A 10 7.53 18.01 7.55
C GLY A 10 6.72 16.93 8.28
N PRO A 11 7.08 16.63 9.54
CA PRO A 11 6.28 15.74 10.37
C PRO A 11 4.86 16.29 10.55
N GLY A 12 3.86 15.54 10.09
CA GLY A 12 2.44 15.92 10.19
C GLY A 12 1.90 16.63 8.96
N ASP A 13 2.77 17.09 8.06
CA ASP A 13 2.38 17.57 6.74
C ASP A 13 2.08 16.39 5.80
N GLY A 14 1.51 16.68 4.64
CA GLY A 14 1.13 15.68 3.65
C GLY A 14 -0.32 15.23 3.79
N GLU A 15 -0.87 14.75 2.70
CA GLU A 15 -2.25 14.28 2.63
C GLU A 15 -2.38 12.97 3.43
N THR A 16 -3.32 12.92 4.38
CA THR A 16 -3.60 11.69 5.14
C THR A 16 -4.91 11.05 4.67
N ILE A 17 -4.85 9.75 4.43
CA ILE A 17 -5.97 8.89 4.04
C ILE A 17 -6.07 7.77 5.09
N VAL A 18 -7.28 7.51 5.59
CA VAL A 18 -7.55 6.42 6.54
C VAL A 18 -8.40 5.36 5.86
N LEU A 19 -7.89 4.13 5.79
CA LEU A 19 -8.57 2.97 5.22
C LEU A 19 -8.62 1.87 6.28
N GLY A 20 -9.77 1.71 6.92
CA GLY A 20 -9.92 0.81 8.07
C GLY A 20 -8.96 1.21 9.21
N THR A 21 -8.08 0.30 9.60
CA THR A 21 -7.07 0.51 10.65
C THR A 21 -5.71 0.96 10.12
N THR A 22 -5.61 1.23 8.82
CA THR A 22 -4.41 1.79 8.18
C THR A 22 -4.54 3.29 8.05
N ARG A 23 -3.55 4.04 8.55
CA ARG A 23 -3.37 5.47 8.27
C ARG A 23 -2.24 5.65 7.28
N LEU A 24 -2.56 6.05 6.05
CA LEU A 24 -1.63 6.36 4.98
C LEU A 24 -1.39 7.87 4.93
N ARG A 25 -0.14 8.31 4.84
CA ARG A 25 0.25 9.71 4.63
C ARG A 25 1.09 9.81 3.36
N ILE A 26 0.55 10.48 2.35
CA ILE A 26 1.24 10.70 1.08
C ILE A 26 2.31 11.77 1.28
N LEU A 27 3.57 11.40 1.01
CA LEU A 27 4.74 12.26 1.12
C LEU A 27 5.19 12.81 -0.24
N GLU A 28 4.99 12.03 -1.30
CA GLU A 28 5.20 12.45 -2.69
C GLU A 28 4.17 11.73 -3.56
N ASP A 29 3.52 12.45 -4.47
CA ASP A 29 2.47 11.89 -5.34
C ASP A 29 2.83 11.90 -6.82
N GLY A 30 4.09 12.15 -7.15
CA GLY A 30 4.62 12.25 -8.51
C GLY A 30 4.64 13.67 -9.06
N GLY A 31 3.87 14.60 -8.50
CA GLY A 31 3.74 15.97 -9.00
C GLY A 31 5.06 16.74 -9.01
N ASN A 32 5.97 16.46 -8.07
CA ASN A 32 7.28 17.13 -8.02
C ASN A 32 8.36 16.38 -8.79
N THR A 33 8.12 15.12 -9.14
CA THR A 33 9.13 14.26 -9.77
C THR A 33 8.90 14.07 -11.26
N GLY A 34 7.82 14.61 -11.82
CA GLY A 34 7.41 14.31 -13.20
C GLY A 34 6.92 12.87 -13.33
N HIS A 35 6.11 12.42 -12.36
CA HIS A 35 5.46 11.12 -12.34
C HIS A 35 6.41 9.91 -12.33
N ARG A 36 7.60 10.08 -11.74
CA ARG A 36 8.60 9.01 -11.67
C ARG A 36 8.45 8.16 -10.41
N LEU A 37 7.91 8.71 -9.34
CA LEU A 37 7.89 8.09 -8.02
C LEU A 37 6.75 8.68 -7.17
N GLY A 38 6.02 7.82 -6.46
CA GLY A 38 5.18 8.16 -5.33
C GLY A 38 5.73 7.57 -4.03
N ILE A 39 5.55 8.25 -2.91
CA ILE A 39 6.00 7.81 -1.58
C ILE A 39 4.87 8.00 -0.58
N ALA A 40 4.61 6.99 0.24
CA ALA A 40 3.66 7.08 1.34
C ALA A 40 4.20 6.47 2.63
N GLU A 41 3.89 7.07 3.77
CA GLU A 41 4.07 6.46 5.09
C GLU A 41 2.77 5.77 5.49
N SER A 42 2.82 4.50 5.90
CA SER A 42 1.69 3.78 6.47
C SER A 42 1.93 3.49 7.94
N VAL A 43 0.95 3.83 8.78
CA VAL A 43 0.85 3.32 10.16
C VAL A 43 -0.24 2.25 10.19
N LEU A 44 0.14 1.04 10.59
CA LEU A 44 -0.74 -0.10 10.75
C LEU A 44 -1.00 -0.29 12.24
N ALA A 45 -2.27 -0.15 12.68
CA ALA A 45 -2.64 -0.52 14.04
C ALA A 45 -2.38 -2.02 14.30
N PRO A 46 -2.30 -2.46 15.58
CA PRO A 46 -2.29 -3.88 15.91
C PRO A 46 -3.39 -4.65 15.18
N HIS A 47 -3.07 -5.86 14.72
CA HIS A 47 -3.99 -6.74 13.98
C HIS A 47 -4.62 -6.12 12.71
N THR A 48 -3.99 -5.12 12.11
CA THR A 48 -4.47 -4.54 10.84
C THR A 48 -4.47 -5.62 9.75
N PRO A 49 -5.64 -5.95 9.17
CA PRO A 49 -5.70 -6.89 8.07
C PRO A 49 -5.11 -6.25 6.81
N GLY A 50 -4.36 -7.05 6.06
CA GLY A 50 -3.90 -6.67 4.73
C GLY A 50 -5.02 -6.65 3.69
N PRO A 51 -4.80 -6.03 2.52
CA PRO A 51 -5.62 -6.33 1.35
C PRO A 51 -5.48 -7.83 0.99
N PRO A 52 -6.41 -8.38 0.17
CA PRO A 52 -6.13 -9.63 -0.52
C PRO A 52 -4.80 -9.58 -1.27
N GLN A 53 -4.16 -10.73 -1.48
CA GLN A 53 -2.98 -10.77 -2.34
C GLN A 53 -3.34 -10.19 -3.72
N HIS A 54 -2.43 -9.42 -4.28
CA HIS A 54 -2.63 -8.75 -5.55
C HIS A 54 -1.32 -8.60 -6.33
N ARG A 55 -1.47 -8.20 -7.59
CA ARG A 55 -0.37 -7.96 -8.54
C ARG A 55 -0.55 -6.60 -9.18
N HIS A 56 0.57 -5.94 -9.42
CA HIS A 56 0.63 -4.75 -10.26
C HIS A 56 1.25 -5.12 -11.61
N ALA A 57 0.71 -4.64 -12.71
CA ALA A 57 1.26 -4.88 -14.04
C ALA A 57 2.20 -3.76 -14.51
N GLU A 58 2.07 -2.55 -13.96
CA GLU A 58 2.73 -1.35 -14.51
C GLU A 58 3.62 -0.60 -13.52
N HIS A 59 3.72 -1.05 -12.26
CA HIS A 59 4.60 -0.42 -11.28
C HIS A 59 5.27 -1.43 -10.34
N ASP A 60 6.49 -1.08 -9.92
CA ASP A 60 7.14 -1.69 -8.77
C ASP A 60 6.56 -1.10 -7.48
N GLU A 61 6.42 -1.91 -6.42
CA GLU A 61 6.08 -1.45 -5.08
C GLU A 61 7.15 -1.88 -4.05
N GLY A 62 7.70 -0.89 -3.35
CA GLY A 62 8.73 -1.10 -2.33
C GLY A 62 8.19 -0.78 -0.96
N PHE A 63 8.57 -1.58 0.05
CA PHE A 63 8.17 -1.40 1.44
C PHE A 63 9.40 -1.43 2.34
N TYR A 64 9.65 -0.32 3.05
CA TYR A 64 10.69 -0.25 4.07
C TYR A 64 10.07 -0.12 5.45
N VAL A 65 10.29 -1.12 6.32
CA VAL A 65 9.72 -1.10 7.67
C VAL A 65 10.54 -0.14 8.54
N ILE A 66 9.90 0.90 9.06
CA ILE A 66 10.52 1.93 9.91
C ILE A 66 10.49 1.49 11.37
N SER A 67 9.37 0.93 11.84
CA SER A 67 9.22 0.45 13.22
C SER A 67 8.20 -0.67 13.33
N GLY A 68 8.34 -1.53 14.34
CA GLY A 68 7.49 -2.70 14.51
C GLY A 68 7.85 -3.83 13.54
N THR A 69 6.88 -4.72 13.31
CA THR A 69 7.00 -5.85 12.37
C THR A 69 5.78 -5.93 11.48
N VAL A 70 5.99 -6.12 10.19
CA VAL A 70 4.94 -6.31 9.19
C VAL A 70 5.13 -7.69 8.55
N ARG A 71 4.07 -8.49 8.50
CA ARG A 71 4.09 -9.75 7.76
C ARG A 71 3.78 -9.47 6.31
N PHE A 72 4.70 -9.84 5.41
CA PHE A 72 4.47 -9.88 3.98
C PHE A 72 4.19 -11.31 3.55
N THR A 73 3.18 -11.51 2.72
CA THR A 73 2.93 -12.80 2.07
C THR A 73 3.15 -12.61 0.58
N VAL A 74 4.05 -13.41 0.00
CA VAL A 74 4.42 -13.38 -1.42
C VAL A 74 4.16 -14.78 -1.99
N GLY A 75 3.04 -14.92 -2.68
CA GLY A 75 2.53 -16.22 -3.13
C GLY A 75 2.24 -17.12 -1.93
N GLU A 76 3.03 -18.19 -1.76
CA GLU A 76 2.86 -19.13 -0.65
C GLU A 76 3.77 -18.84 0.56
N GLN A 77 4.68 -17.87 0.46
CA GLN A 77 5.71 -17.63 1.47
C GLN A 77 5.40 -16.40 2.32
N ASP A 78 5.60 -16.54 3.62
CA ASP A 78 5.45 -15.45 4.59
C ASP A 78 6.82 -14.95 5.06
N TYR A 79 6.92 -13.63 5.23
CA TYR A 79 8.10 -12.91 5.65
C TYR A 79 7.74 -11.94 6.77
N ASP A 80 8.24 -12.16 7.98
CA ASP A 80 8.12 -11.19 9.07
C ASP A 80 9.22 -10.14 8.96
N ALA A 81 8.89 -9.00 8.35
CA ALA A 81 9.79 -7.89 8.14
C ALA A 81 9.81 -6.98 9.38
N ALA A 82 10.89 -7.03 10.14
CA ALA A 82 11.13 -6.12 11.26
C ALA A 82 11.67 -4.76 10.77
N ALA A 83 11.77 -3.79 11.67
CA ALA A 83 12.38 -2.49 11.39
C ALA A 83 13.76 -2.62 10.71
N GLY A 84 13.95 -1.87 9.62
CA GLY A 84 15.16 -1.91 8.80
C GLY A 84 15.08 -2.84 7.58
N THR A 85 14.02 -3.65 7.46
CA THR A 85 13.81 -4.57 6.33
C THR A 85 13.18 -3.84 5.13
N LEU A 86 13.74 -4.09 3.94
CA LEU A 86 13.15 -3.74 2.65
C LEU A 86 12.50 -4.99 2.03
N VAL A 87 11.26 -4.85 1.56
CA VAL A 87 10.60 -5.79 0.66
C VAL A 87 10.35 -5.07 -0.66
N MET A 88 10.81 -5.64 -1.77
CA MET A 88 10.72 -5.00 -3.07
C MET A 88 9.96 -5.92 -4.03
N VAL A 89 8.85 -5.44 -4.57
CA VAL A 89 7.89 -6.23 -5.35
C VAL A 89 7.89 -5.74 -6.80
N PRO A 90 8.40 -6.52 -7.75
CA PRO A 90 8.34 -6.18 -9.16
C PRO A 90 6.96 -6.47 -9.77
N PRO A 91 6.63 -5.90 -10.95
CA PRO A 91 5.40 -6.19 -11.66
C PRO A 91 5.12 -7.69 -11.83
N GLY A 92 3.87 -8.09 -11.60
CA GLY A 92 3.38 -9.46 -11.70
C GLY A 92 3.63 -10.33 -10.46
N ALA A 93 4.47 -9.90 -9.51
CA ALA A 93 4.68 -10.65 -8.27
C ALA A 93 3.44 -10.54 -7.34
N PRO A 94 2.84 -11.66 -6.92
CA PRO A 94 1.73 -11.64 -5.97
C PRO A 94 2.24 -11.22 -4.59
N HIS A 95 1.55 -10.30 -3.94
CA HIS A 95 1.93 -9.87 -2.60
C HIS A 95 0.75 -9.31 -1.79
N THR A 96 0.90 -9.36 -0.47
CA THR A 96 0.13 -8.58 0.51
C THR A 96 1.00 -8.32 1.74
N PHE A 97 0.51 -7.47 2.65
CA PHE A 97 1.10 -7.21 3.95
C PHE A 97 0.03 -7.15 5.03
N ALA A 98 0.35 -7.53 6.27
CA ALA A 98 -0.53 -7.38 7.42
C ALA A 98 0.28 -7.07 8.68
N ASN A 99 -0.34 -6.41 9.66
CA ASN A 99 0.23 -6.35 11.01
C ASN A 99 -0.39 -7.45 11.87
N MET A 100 0.36 -8.53 12.11
CA MET A 100 -0.12 -9.67 12.90
C MET A 100 0.07 -9.50 14.41
N THR A 101 0.72 -8.40 14.84
CA THR A 101 1.20 -8.23 16.21
C THR A 101 0.27 -7.36 17.06
N ASP A 102 0.50 -7.36 18.38
CA ASP A 102 -0.19 -6.51 19.35
C ASP A 102 0.36 -5.07 19.39
N GLN A 103 1.35 -4.73 18.57
CA GLN A 103 2.01 -3.42 18.54
C GLN A 103 1.80 -2.75 17.18
N PRO A 104 1.72 -1.41 17.11
CA PRO A 104 1.65 -0.72 15.83
C PRO A 104 2.93 -0.92 15.02
N ALA A 105 2.79 -0.95 13.70
CA ALA A 105 3.92 -0.98 12.76
C ALA A 105 3.87 0.25 11.85
N VAL A 106 5.05 0.72 11.43
CA VAL A 106 5.20 1.85 10.50
C VAL A 106 6.08 1.41 9.36
N MET A 107 5.64 1.66 8.13
CA MET A 107 6.41 1.37 6.92
C MET A 107 6.31 2.53 5.93
N LEU A 108 7.35 2.68 5.11
CA LEU A 108 7.37 3.55 3.94
C LEU A 108 7.12 2.72 2.70
N SER A 109 6.14 3.10 1.89
CA SER A 109 5.86 2.51 0.58
C SER A 109 6.35 3.43 -0.54
N THR A 110 6.91 2.86 -1.60
CA THR A 110 7.26 3.57 -2.83
C THR A 110 6.56 2.93 -4.02
N PHE A 111 6.04 3.76 -4.94
CA PHE A 111 5.39 3.32 -6.18
C PHE A 111 6.17 3.90 -7.35
N THR A 112 6.62 3.05 -8.28
CA THR A 112 7.39 3.48 -9.45
C THR A 112 6.76 2.93 -10.72
N PRO A 113 6.05 3.75 -11.53
CA PRO A 113 5.75 5.17 -11.33
C PRO A 113 4.73 5.44 -10.21
N ASP A 114 4.43 6.72 -9.95
CA ASP A 114 3.62 7.26 -8.84
C ASP A 114 2.14 6.88 -8.83
N LEU A 115 1.62 6.35 -9.94
CA LEU A 115 0.19 6.36 -10.27
C LEU A 115 -0.70 5.70 -9.21
N TYR A 116 -0.15 4.74 -8.46
CA TYR A 116 -0.88 4.04 -7.40
C TYR A 116 -1.27 4.93 -6.20
N VAL A 117 -0.69 6.12 -6.03
CA VAL A 117 -1.17 7.10 -5.04
C VAL A 117 -2.64 7.48 -5.30
N ARG A 118 -3.03 7.57 -6.58
CA ARG A 118 -4.40 7.92 -6.95
C ARG A 118 -5.41 6.82 -6.60
N TYR A 119 -5.00 5.55 -6.58
CA TYR A 119 -5.84 4.44 -6.10
C TYR A 119 -6.35 4.69 -4.67
N PHE A 120 -5.48 5.10 -3.75
CA PHE A 120 -5.88 5.37 -2.36
C PHE A 120 -6.80 6.58 -2.24
N ARG A 121 -6.57 7.63 -3.04
CA ARG A 121 -7.45 8.82 -3.11
C ARG A 121 -8.85 8.43 -3.58
N ASP A 122 -8.95 7.60 -4.60
CA ASP A 122 -10.24 7.14 -5.12
C ASP A 122 -10.99 6.25 -4.12
N LEU A 123 -10.29 5.40 -3.36
CA LEU A 123 -10.91 4.64 -2.26
C LEU A 123 -11.45 5.56 -1.15
N ARG A 124 -10.67 6.57 -0.75
CA ARG A 124 -11.13 7.59 0.21
C ARG A 124 -12.41 8.26 -0.28
N ASP A 125 -12.43 8.70 -1.53
CA ASP A 125 -13.55 9.45 -2.10
C ASP A 125 -14.81 8.58 -2.19
N MET A 126 -14.66 7.29 -2.50
CA MET A 126 -15.77 6.32 -2.45
C MET A 126 -16.35 6.16 -1.04
N ILE A 127 -15.49 5.99 -0.03
CA ILE A 127 -15.93 5.87 1.38
C ILE A 127 -16.62 7.16 1.82
N ALA A 128 -16.03 8.32 1.53
CA ALA A 128 -16.59 9.62 1.87
C ALA A 128 -17.95 9.87 1.18
N GLY A 129 -18.14 9.32 -0.02
CA GLY A 129 -19.42 9.31 -0.75
C GLY A 129 -20.47 8.33 -0.20
N GLY A 130 -20.16 7.58 0.86
CA GLY A 130 -21.06 6.60 1.48
C GLY A 130 -21.16 5.27 0.75
N GLN A 131 -20.29 5.01 -0.23
CA GLN A 131 -20.26 3.74 -0.94
C GLN A 131 -19.59 2.66 -0.08
N ALA A 132 -20.22 1.49 0.04
CA ALA A 132 -19.62 0.35 0.71
C ALA A 132 -18.40 -0.15 -0.08
N LEU A 133 -17.28 -0.37 0.62
CA LEU A 133 -16.05 -0.89 0.05
C LEU A 133 -16.14 -2.43 -0.06
N THR A 134 -17.03 -2.89 -0.95
CA THR A 134 -17.19 -4.32 -1.23
C THR A 134 -15.97 -4.85 -2.01
N PRO A 135 -15.71 -6.18 -2.00
CA PRO A 135 -14.62 -6.75 -2.79
C PRO A 135 -14.71 -6.38 -4.28
N GLN A 136 -15.92 -6.42 -4.86
CA GLN A 136 -16.15 -6.03 -6.25
C GLN A 136 -15.88 -4.56 -6.51
N ALA A 137 -16.34 -3.67 -5.62
CA ALA A 137 -16.07 -2.25 -5.73
C ALA A 137 -14.56 -1.96 -5.66
N ASN A 138 -13.84 -2.62 -4.75
CA ASN A 138 -12.40 -2.49 -4.64
C ASN A 138 -11.67 -2.97 -5.91
N ILE A 139 -12.06 -4.13 -6.45
CA ILE A 139 -11.48 -4.69 -7.69
C ILE A 139 -11.67 -3.73 -8.88
N GLN A 140 -12.83 -3.11 -8.99
CA GLN A 140 -13.08 -2.10 -10.04
C GLN A 140 -12.11 -0.92 -9.93
N VAL A 141 -11.76 -0.52 -8.70
CA VAL A 141 -10.79 0.56 -8.46
C VAL A 141 -9.37 0.09 -8.77
N MET A 142 -8.96 -1.08 -8.28
CA MET A 142 -7.64 -1.67 -8.54
C MET A 142 -7.33 -1.73 -10.05
N ARG A 143 -8.30 -2.18 -10.86
CA ARG A 143 -8.13 -2.31 -12.32
C ARG A 143 -7.82 -1.01 -13.04
N ARG A 144 -8.24 0.15 -12.51
CA ARG A 144 -7.90 1.46 -13.08
C ARG A 144 -6.42 1.80 -12.95
N TYR A 145 -5.71 1.11 -12.06
CA TYR A 145 -4.30 1.31 -11.73
C TYR A 145 -3.50 0.04 -11.98
N ALA A 146 -3.80 -0.66 -13.07
CA ALA A 146 -3.09 -1.86 -13.53
C ALA A 146 -2.89 -2.93 -12.43
N THR A 147 -3.87 -3.06 -11.53
CA THR A 147 -3.78 -3.94 -10.36
C THR A 147 -4.94 -4.93 -10.35
N GLU A 148 -4.64 -6.18 -10.03
CA GLU A 148 -5.62 -7.26 -9.94
C GLU A 148 -5.38 -8.17 -8.72
N PRO A 149 -6.43 -8.77 -8.15
CA PRO A 149 -6.27 -9.78 -7.12
C PRO A 149 -5.49 -11.00 -7.62
N ALA A 150 -4.68 -11.58 -6.75
CA ALA A 150 -3.96 -12.82 -6.96
C ALA A 150 -4.78 -14.01 -6.44
N THR A 151 -5.86 -14.34 -7.15
CA THR A 151 -6.86 -15.35 -6.71
C THR A 151 -6.31 -16.78 -6.65
N ASP A 152 -5.15 -17.02 -7.24
CA ASP A 152 -4.42 -18.28 -7.16
C ASP A 152 -3.94 -18.62 -5.73
N PHE A 153 -3.98 -17.67 -4.79
CA PHE A 153 -3.57 -17.87 -3.39
C PHE A 153 -4.69 -17.67 -2.34
N ASP A 154 -5.96 -17.52 -2.76
CA ASP A 154 -7.10 -17.27 -1.85
C ASP A 154 -7.40 -18.46 -0.90
N GLN A 155 -6.82 -19.64 -1.15
CA GLN A 155 -7.15 -20.89 -0.44
C GLN A 155 -6.50 -21.07 0.94
N LYS A 156 -5.59 -20.19 1.39
CA LYS A 156 -4.98 -20.33 2.74
C LYS A 156 -5.94 -19.98 3.89
N THR A 157 -7.07 -19.35 3.62
CA THR A 157 -8.01 -18.90 4.67
C THR A 157 -8.98 -19.97 5.16
N GLU A 158 -9.10 -21.13 4.48
CA GLU A 158 -10.07 -22.18 4.86
C GLU A 158 -9.47 -23.36 5.67
N SER A 159 -8.15 -23.39 5.90
CA SER A 159 -7.49 -24.56 6.52
C SER A 159 -7.06 -24.39 7.98
N ALA A 160 -7.51 -23.33 8.66
CA ALA A 160 -7.40 -23.19 10.11
C ALA A 160 -8.78 -23.33 10.77
N SER A 161 -9.23 -24.57 10.95
CA SER A 161 -10.32 -24.96 11.85
C SER A 161 -9.85 -26.06 12.79
#